data_AF-A0A317JLS3-F1
#
_entry.id   AF-A0A317JLS3-F1
#
_cell.length_a   1.000
_cell.length_b   1.000
_cell.length_c   1.000
_cell.angle_alpha   90.00
_cell.angle_beta   90.00
_cell.angle_gamma   90.00
#
_symmetry.space_group_name_H-M   'P 1'
#
loop_
_entity.id
_entity.type
_entity.pdbx_description
1 polymer ?
#
loop_
_entity_poly.entity_id
_entity_poly.type
_entity_poly.pdbx_seq_one_letter_code
_entity_poly.pdbx_strand_id
1 'polypeptide(L)'
;MEPQDRDLLKAFQDESKSLLDQMKDLLDKSEGDVAQAPLLEDYGNLVDRVMGGAKSLALLEKDPDHLIHKVADYAAICKAVGYKSSQVWDNEPFYEICVALLMDATEILESLIGRLTTDPTTVDMKALINQQLIDRLKWVSAKFLADFRASVDVSGVKKKRMSQNDIDGLLKKLGIG
;
A
#
# COMPACT_ATOMS: atom_id res chain seq x y z
N MET A 1 -2.42 21.40 -12.16
CA MET A 1 -1.03 21.42 -12.66
C MET A 1 -0.75 22.38 -13.81
N GLU A 2 0.42 23.05 -13.80
CA GLU A 2 1.01 23.78 -14.93
C GLU A 2 1.55 22.79 -16.00
N PRO A 3 1.85 23.22 -17.25
CA PRO A 3 2.29 22.31 -18.32
C PRO A 3 3.55 21.49 -17.96
N GLN A 4 4.55 22.12 -17.34
CA GLN A 4 5.79 21.48 -16.89
C GLN A 4 5.57 20.42 -15.79
N ASP A 5 4.52 20.57 -14.99
CA ASP A 5 4.19 19.59 -13.95
C ASP A 5 3.56 18.32 -14.54
N ARG A 6 2.96 18.41 -15.74
CA ARG A 6 2.40 17.25 -16.44
C ARG A 6 3.48 16.30 -16.94
N ASP A 7 4.64 16.82 -17.33
CA ASP A 7 5.79 16.00 -17.71
C ASP A 7 6.36 15.27 -16.50
N LEU A 8 6.39 15.92 -15.33
CA LEU A 8 6.74 15.27 -14.07
C LEU A 8 5.74 14.18 -13.68
N LEU A 9 4.45 14.44 -13.84
CA LEU A 9 3.40 13.45 -13.57
C LEU A 9 3.54 12.22 -14.48
N LYS A 10 3.84 12.43 -15.78
CA LYS A 10 4.06 11.33 -16.73
C LYS A 10 5.33 10.54 -16.39
N ALA A 11 6.43 11.21 -16.09
CA ALA A 11 7.67 10.56 -15.66
C ALA A 11 7.45 9.72 -14.39
N PHE A 12 6.72 10.26 -13.42
CA PHE A 12 6.32 9.51 -12.22
C PHE A 12 5.44 8.31 -12.55
N GLN A 13 4.47 8.45 -13.46
CA GLN A 13 3.61 7.36 -13.89
C GLN A 13 4.42 6.21 -14.51
N ASP A 14 5.40 6.52 -15.37
CA ASP A 14 6.22 5.53 -16.04
C ASP A 14 7.23 4.87 -15.07
N GLU A 15 7.88 5.63 -14.18
CA GLU A 15 8.71 5.05 -13.12
C GLU A 15 7.87 4.13 -12.22
N SER A 16 6.68 4.56 -11.82
CA SER A 16 5.83 3.79 -10.92
C SER A 16 5.37 2.48 -11.54
N LYS A 17 5.13 2.40 -12.85
CA LYS A 17 4.86 1.12 -13.54
C LYS A 17 6.04 0.17 -13.42
N SER A 18 7.26 0.65 -13.64
CA SER A 18 8.45 -0.19 -13.47
C SER A 18 8.63 -0.67 -12.03
N LEU A 19 8.27 0.14 -11.03
CA LEU A 19 8.27 -0.28 -9.62
C LEU A 19 7.18 -1.31 -9.33
N LEU A 20 5.98 -1.16 -9.92
CA LEU A 20 4.88 -2.11 -9.77
C LEU A 20 5.21 -3.48 -10.34
N ASP A 21 5.89 -3.54 -11.48
CA ASP A 21 6.36 -4.81 -12.06
C ASP A 21 7.33 -5.52 -11.10
N GLN A 22 8.28 -4.79 -10.52
CA GLN A 22 9.19 -5.32 -9.50
C GLN A 22 8.44 -5.77 -8.22
N MET A 23 7.41 -5.02 -7.82
CA MET A 23 6.57 -5.40 -6.67
C MET A 23 5.84 -6.71 -6.92
N LYS A 24 5.25 -6.90 -8.11
CA LYS A 24 4.58 -8.15 -8.51
C LYS A 24 5.56 -9.32 -8.52
N ASP A 25 6.76 -9.13 -9.11
CA ASP A 25 7.81 -10.16 -9.11
C ASP A 25 8.22 -10.60 -7.69
N LEU A 26 8.20 -9.68 -6.70
CA LEU A 26 8.48 -10.02 -5.30
C LEU A 26 7.32 -10.78 -4.66
N LEU A 27 6.08 -10.40 -4.96
CA LEU A 27 4.89 -11.07 -4.44
C LEU A 27 4.75 -12.49 -5.00
N ASP A 28 5.02 -12.69 -6.29
CA ASP A 28 5.01 -14.00 -6.94
C ASP A 28 6.05 -14.94 -6.33
N LYS A 29 7.25 -14.42 -6.02
CA LYS A 29 8.29 -15.19 -5.31
C LYS A 29 7.91 -15.50 -3.86
N SER A 30 7.10 -14.64 -3.26
CA SER A 30 6.66 -14.76 -1.86
C SER A 30 5.47 -15.72 -1.70
N GLU A 31 4.76 -16.04 -2.78
CA GLU A 31 3.56 -16.86 -2.72
C GLU A 31 3.88 -18.30 -2.28
N GLY A 32 3.18 -18.78 -1.25
CA GLY A 32 3.28 -20.16 -0.76
C GLY A 32 4.58 -20.52 -0.05
N ASP A 33 5.46 -19.56 0.25
CA ASP A 33 6.70 -19.80 1.00
C ASP A 33 6.96 -18.72 2.05
N VAL A 34 6.60 -19.00 3.31
CA VAL A 34 6.83 -18.09 4.44
C VAL A 34 8.31 -17.79 4.68
N ALA A 35 9.24 -18.63 4.20
CA ALA A 35 10.67 -18.33 4.28
C ALA A 35 11.05 -17.10 3.43
N GLN A 36 10.21 -16.72 2.45
CA GLN A 36 10.36 -15.53 1.63
C GLN A 36 9.76 -14.27 2.26
N ALA A 37 9.26 -14.33 3.50
CA ALA A 37 8.80 -13.14 4.23
C ALA A 37 9.74 -11.91 4.18
N PRO A 38 11.09 -12.04 4.17
CA PRO A 38 11.97 -10.88 4.02
C PRO A 38 11.74 -10.10 2.71
N LEU A 39 11.32 -10.76 1.63
CA LEU A 39 11.06 -10.09 0.34
C LEU A 39 9.92 -9.07 0.44
N LEU A 40 9.02 -9.21 1.41
CA LEU A 40 7.96 -8.23 1.64
C LEU A 40 8.48 -6.91 2.24
N GLU A 41 9.68 -6.90 2.83
CA GLU A 41 10.36 -5.65 3.19
C GLU A 41 10.84 -4.90 1.95
N ASP A 42 11.38 -5.63 0.96
CA ASP A 42 11.77 -5.05 -0.34
C ASP A 42 10.57 -4.53 -1.10
N TYR A 43 9.45 -5.27 -1.09
CA TYR A 43 8.16 -4.76 -1.58
C TYR A 43 7.78 -3.45 -0.88
N GLY A 44 7.88 -3.42 0.46
CA GLY A 44 7.63 -2.23 1.28
C GLY A 44 8.49 -1.03 0.89
N ASN A 45 9.77 -1.26 0.56
CA ASN A 45 10.70 -0.24 0.10
C ASN A 45 10.33 0.29 -1.30
N LEU A 46 9.91 -0.58 -2.23
CA LEU A 46 9.48 -0.17 -3.57
C LEU A 46 8.23 0.70 -3.52
N VAL A 47 7.21 0.28 -2.77
CA VAL A 47 5.97 1.06 -2.66
C VAL A 47 6.16 2.35 -1.87
N ASP A 48 7.15 2.43 -0.97
CA ASP A 48 7.53 3.70 -0.33
C ASP A 48 8.04 4.73 -1.34
N ARG A 49 8.77 4.29 -2.38
CA ARG A 49 9.20 5.18 -3.48
C ARG A 49 8.01 5.72 -4.26
N VAL A 50 7.02 4.87 -4.58
CA VAL A 50 5.76 5.28 -5.20
C VAL A 50 5.01 6.29 -4.32
N MET A 51 4.86 5.97 -3.03
CA MET A 51 4.20 6.84 -2.05
C MET A 51 4.92 8.20 -1.93
N GLY A 52 6.25 8.20 -1.87
CA GLY A 52 7.07 9.41 -1.79
C GLY A 52 6.93 10.29 -3.02
N GLY A 53 7.03 9.71 -4.21
CA GLY A 53 6.83 10.44 -5.48
C GLY A 53 5.42 11.03 -5.59
N ALA A 54 4.39 10.24 -5.24
CA ALA A 54 3.00 10.71 -5.24
C ALA A 54 2.79 11.88 -4.28
N LYS A 55 3.36 11.81 -3.06
CA LYS A 55 3.30 12.91 -2.09
C LYS A 55 3.98 14.18 -2.59
N SER A 56 5.16 14.05 -3.21
CA SER A 56 5.85 15.21 -3.78
C SER A 56 5.03 15.88 -4.89
N LEU A 57 4.42 15.11 -5.79
CA LEU A 57 3.55 15.65 -6.84
C LEU A 57 2.25 16.22 -6.28
N ALA A 58 1.69 15.60 -5.25
CA ALA A 58 0.51 16.09 -4.55
C ALA A 58 0.74 17.49 -3.92
N LEU A 59 1.96 17.87 -3.57
CA LEU A 59 2.27 19.22 -3.10
C LEU A 59 2.24 20.28 -4.22
N LEU A 60 2.40 19.84 -5.48
CA LEU A 60 2.36 20.70 -6.66
C LEU A 60 0.94 20.79 -7.25
N GLU A 61 0.08 19.82 -6.95
CA GLU A 61 -1.30 19.81 -7.42
C GLU A 61 -2.19 20.70 -6.55
N LYS A 62 -2.95 21.57 -7.22
CA LYS A 62 -3.87 22.53 -6.60
C LYS A 62 -5.25 21.92 -6.39
N ASP A 63 -5.62 20.93 -7.21
CA ASP A 63 -6.89 20.22 -7.09
C ASP A 63 -6.79 19.12 -6.01
N PRO A 64 -7.42 19.28 -4.84
CA PRO A 64 -7.35 18.30 -3.76
C PRO A 64 -8.03 16.96 -4.11
N ASP A 65 -8.89 16.94 -5.13
CA ASP A 65 -9.58 15.73 -5.57
C ASP A 65 -8.79 14.95 -6.62
N HIS A 66 -7.66 15.49 -7.07
CA HIS A 66 -6.79 14.83 -8.03
C HIS A 66 -6.31 13.46 -7.51
N LEU A 67 -6.32 12.47 -8.41
CA LEU A 67 -6.03 11.07 -8.12
C LEU A 67 -4.66 10.84 -7.48
N ILE A 68 -3.70 11.73 -7.70
CA ILE A 68 -2.36 11.66 -7.10
C ILE A 68 -2.40 11.63 -5.56
N HIS A 69 -3.35 12.34 -4.95
CA HIS A 69 -3.55 12.31 -3.49
C HIS A 69 -4.00 10.91 -3.03
N LYS A 70 -4.91 10.30 -3.78
CA LYS A 70 -5.43 8.95 -3.51
C LYS A 70 -4.34 7.88 -3.72
N VAL A 71 -3.50 8.02 -4.74
CA VAL A 71 -2.32 7.16 -4.96
C VAL A 71 -1.38 7.25 -3.76
N ALA A 72 -1.10 8.45 -3.25
CA ALA A 72 -0.24 8.64 -2.08
C ALA A 72 -0.78 7.94 -0.82
N ASP A 73 -2.08 8.10 -0.53
CA ASP A 73 -2.69 7.46 0.64
C ASP A 73 -2.82 5.93 0.48
N TYR A 74 -3.17 5.45 -0.73
CA TYR A 74 -3.31 4.02 -1.00
C TYR A 74 -1.96 3.29 -0.98
N ALA A 75 -0.90 3.88 -1.57
CA ALA A 75 0.46 3.36 -1.48
C ALA A 75 0.95 3.28 -0.02
N ALA A 76 0.52 4.22 0.85
CA ALA A 76 0.84 4.15 2.27
C ALA A 76 0.20 2.94 2.98
N ILE A 77 -1.00 2.52 2.58
CA ILE A 77 -1.63 1.29 3.07
C ILE A 77 -0.82 0.07 2.61
N CYS A 78 -0.49 0.00 1.32
CA CYS A 78 0.30 -1.09 0.75
C CYS A 78 1.66 -1.23 1.45
N LYS A 79 2.36 -0.09 1.64
CA LYS A 79 3.62 0.01 2.38
C LYS A 79 3.50 -0.61 3.76
N ALA A 80 2.49 -0.18 4.50
CA ALA A 80 2.28 -0.61 5.87
C ALA A 80 2.05 -2.11 6.00
N VAL A 81 1.19 -2.67 5.15
CA VAL A 81 0.92 -4.10 5.13
C VAL A 81 2.21 -4.85 4.75
N GLY A 82 2.91 -4.45 3.68
CA GLY A 82 4.17 -5.07 3.25
C GLY A 82 5.20 -5.21 4.36
N TYR A 83 5.54 -4.10 5.04
CA TYR A 83 6.50 -4.14 6.16
C TYR A 83 6.05 -4.98 7.35
N LYS A 84 4.74 -5.12 7.56
CA LYS A 84 4.21 -5.91 8.68
C LYS A 84 4.16 -7.38 8.34
N SER A 85 3.74 -7.71 7.12
CA SER A 85 3.76 -9.06 6.57
C SER A 85 5.17 -9.62 6.49
N SER A 86 6.19 -8.79 6.27
CA SER A 86 7.60 -9.23 6.31
C SER A 86 8.06 -9.71 7.68
N GLN A 87 7.26 -9.53 8.73
CA GLN A 87 7.55 -9.96 10.10
C GLN A 87 6.76 -11.22 10.49
N VAL A 88 6.03 -11.84 9.56
CA VAL A 88 5.23 -13.04 9.80
C VAL A 88 6.04 -14.26 9.37
N TRP A 89 6.65 -14.96 10.34
CA TRP A 89 7.57 -16.08 10.08
C TRP A 89 7.04 -17.43 10.57
N ASP A 90 6.15 -17.38 11.55
CA ASP A 90 5.68 -18.51 12.35
C ASP A 90 4.19 -18.81 12.16
N ASN A 91 3.57 -18.15 11.18
CA ASN A 91 2.14 -18.28 10.87
C ASN A 91 1.92 -18.24 9.36
N GLU A 92 2.26 -19.35 8.71
CA GLU A 92 2.17 -19.54 7.26
C GLU A 92 0.77 -19.23 6.69
N PRO A 93 -0.37 -19.70 7.25
CA PRO A 93 -1.68 -19.34 6.73
C PRO A 93 -1.97 -17.82 6.79
N PHE A 94 -1.48 -17.13 7.83
CA PHE A 94 -1.65 -15.68 7.93
C PHE A 94 -0.74 -14.94 6.95
N TYR A 95 0.47 -15.44 6.74
CA TYR A 95 1.40 -14.94 5.73
C TYR A 95 0.82 -15.05 4.32
N GLU A 96 0.24 -16.19 3.94
CA GLU A 96 -0.41 -16.37 2.64
C GLU A 96 -1.55 -15.37 2.42
N ILE A 97 -2.39 -15.14 3.45
CA ILE A 97 -3.45 -14.13 3.40
C ILE A 97 -2.86 -12.73 3.18
N CYS A 98 -1.73 -12.43 3.80
CA CYS A 98 -1.04 -11.16 3.61
C CYS A 98 -0.52 -10.98 2.18
N VAL A 99 0.13 -12.01 1.62
CA VAL A 99 0.65 -11.98 0.24
C VAL A 99 -0.51 -11.79 -0.75
N ALA A 100 -1.58 -12.58 -0.62
CA ALA A 100 -2.77 -12.44 -1.46
C ALA A 100 -3.41 -11.04 -1.37
N LEU A 101 -3.51 -10.48 -0.15
CA LEU A 101 -3.99 -9.11 0.06
C LEU A 101 -3.10 -8.07 -0.65
N LEU A 102 -1.78 -8.26 -0.61
CA LEU A 102 -0.82 -7.36 -1.26
C LEU A 102 -0.86 -7.49 -2.78
N MET A 103 -1.12 -8.67 -3.33
CA MET A 103 -1.36 -8.86 -4.77
C MET A 103 -2.60 -8.07 -5.22
N ASP A 104 -3.75 -8.30 -4.59
CA ASP A 104 -5.00 -7.56 -4.86
C ASP A 104 -4.77 -6.04 -4.74
N ALA A 105 -4.04 -5.60 -3.70
CA ALA A 105 -3.75 -4.20 -3.49
C ALA A 105 -2.80 -3.62 -4.56
N THR A 106 -1.80 -4.38 -5.01
CA THR A 106 -0.86 -3.93 -6.05
C THR A 106 -1.57 -3.70 -7.38
N GLU A 107 -2.52 -4.57 -7.74
CA GLU A 107 -3.33 -4.42 -8.95
C GLU A 107 -4.20 -3.15 -8.92
N ILE A 108 -4.79 -2.85 -7.75
CA ILE A 108 -5.55 -1.60 -7.59
C ILE A 108 -4.63 -0.39 -7.68
N LEU A 109 -3.46 -0.44 -7.04
CA LEU A 109 -2.47 0.64 -7.11
C LEU A 109 -2.02 0.90 -8.56
N GLU A 110 -1.78 -0.16 -9.32
CA GLU A 110 -1.50 -0.08 -10.76
C GLU A 110 -2.63 0.58 -11.55
N SER A 111 -3.88 0.18 -11.30
CA SER A 111 -5.05 0.78 -11.96
C SER A 111 -5.17 2.28 -11.65
N LEU A 112 -4.89 2.70 -10.40
CA LEU A 112 -4.87 4.11 -10.02
C LEU A 112 -3.75 4.86 -10.75
N ILE A 113 -2.53 4.32 -10.75
CA ILE A 113 -1.39 4.93 -11.44
C ILE A 113 -1.65 5.05 -12.94
N GLY A 114 -2.25 4.02 -13.56
CA GLY A 114 -2.60 4.00 -14.98
C GLY A 114 -3.54 5.14 -15.40
N ARG A 115 -4.38 5.64 -14.48
CA ARG A 115 -5.37 6.69 -14.75
C ARG A 115 -4.88 8.11 -14.49
N LEU A 116 -3.70 8.29 -13.87
CA LEU A 116 -3.19 9.61 -13.45
C LEU A 116 -3.15 10.67 -14.55
N THR A 117 -2.93 10.28 -15.81
CA THR A 117 -2.80 11.21 -16.94
C THR A 117 -4.03 11.25 -17.85
N THR A 118 -4.93 10.26 -17.74
CA THR A 118 -6.09 10.10 -18.63
C THR A 118 -7.41 10.43 -17.96
N ASP A 119 -7.54 10.12 -16.68
CA ASP A 119 -8.76 10.30 -15.89
C ASP A 119 -8.43 10.56 -14.40
N PRO A 120 -7.84 11.72 -14.08
CA PRO A 120 -7.33 12.00 -12.75
C PRO A 120 -8.39 12.42 -11.73
N THR A 121 -9.65 12.62 -12.10
CA THR A 121 -10.66 13.22 -11.19
C THR A 121 -11.94 12.42 -11.04
N THR A 122 -12.21 11.44 -11.91
CA THR A 122 -13.51 10.71 -11.87
C THR A 122 -13.44 9.35 -11.16
N VAL A 123 -12.30 9.04 -10.53
CA VAL A 123 -12.11 7.76 -9.85
C VAL A 123 -12.92 7.68 -8.56
N ASP A 124 -13.93 6.81 -8.57
CA ASP A 124 -14.64 6.37 -7.37
C ASP A 124 -13.88 5.23 -6.69
N MET A 125 -13.24 5.54 -5.54
CA MET A 125 -12.50 4.57 -4.75
C MET A 125 -13.39 3.44 -4.22
N LYS A 126 -14.69 3.68 -3.98
CA LYS A 126 -15.62 2.64 -3.52
C LYS A 126 -15.95 1.63 -4.62
N ALA A 127 -15.93 2.07 -5.88
CA ALA A 127 -16.11 1.19 -7.02
C ALA A 127 -14.86 0.34 -7.29
N LEU A 128 -13.66 0.88 -7.02
CA LEU A 128 -12.39 0.16 -7.21
C LEU A 128 -12.06 -0.79 -6.05
N ILE A 129 -12.34 -0.38 -4.82
CA ILE A 129 -12.03 -1.14 -3.61
C ILE A 129 -13.33 -1.72 -3.08
N ASN A 130 -13.57 -2.99 -3.38
CA ASN A 130 -14.77 -3.68 -2.92
C ASN A 130 -14.75 -3.92 -1.39
N GLN A 131 -15.93 -4.17 -0.82
CA GLN A 131 -16.09 -4.38 0.62
C GLN A 131 -15.27 -5.58 1.14
N GLN A 132 -15.11 -6.63 0.33
CA GLN A 132 -14.33 -7.81 0.74
C GLN A 132 -12.85 -7.46 0.97
N LEU A 133 -12.25 -6.63 0.10
CA LEU A 133 -10.87 -6.19 0.26
C LEU A 133 -10.71 -5.32 1.52
N ILE A 134 -11.67 -4.44 1.78
CA ILE A 134 -11.71 -3.61 2.99
C ILE A 134 -11.79 -4.50 4.23
N ASP A 135 -12.66 -5.50 4.22
CA ASP A 135 -12.84 -6.42 5.34
C ASP A 135 -11.59 -7.26 5.58
N ARG A 136 -10.94 -7.77 4.53
CA ARG A 136 -9.65 -8.48 4.62
C ARG A 136 -8.56 -7.58 5.19
N LEU A 137 -8.45 -6.34 4.70
CA LEU A 137 -7.46 -5.38 5.21
C LEU A 137 -7.69 -5.05 6.69
N LYS A 138 -8.94 -4.81 7.11
CA LYS A 138 -9.29 -4.59 8.52
C LYS A 138 -8.95 -5.81 9.38
N TRP A 139 -9.25 -7.01 8.89
CA TRP A 139 -8.93 -8.25 9.58
C TRP A 139 -7.41 -8.46 9.72
N VAL A 140 -6.64 -8.27 8.65
CA VAL A 140 -5.17 -8.36 8.65
C VAL A 140 -4.56 -7.34 9.62
N SER A 141 -5.05 -6.10 9.60
CA SER A 141 -4.65 -5.06 10.55
C SER A 141 -4.86 -5.47 12.00
N ALA A 142 -6.04 -6.03 12.32
CA ALA A 142 -6.36 -6.48 13.67
C ALA A 142 -5.46 -7.63 14.11
N LYS A 143 -5.11 -8.55 13.20
CA LYS A 143 -4.18 -9.66 13.47
C LYS A 143 -2.77 -9.18 13.80
N PHE A 144 -2.22 -8.22 13.05
CA PHE A 144 -0.91 -7.63 13.38
C PHE A 144 -0.85 -7.04 14.80
N LEU A 145 -1.97 -6.51 15.32
CA LEU A 145 -2.05 -5.97 16.68
C LEU A 145 -2.17 -7.05 17.75
N ALA A 146 -2.85 -8.16 17.46
CA ALA A 146 -3.02 -9.26 18.39
C ALA A 146 -1.70 -10.03 18.61
N ASP A 147 -0.99 -10.35 17.53
CA ASP A 147 0.27 -11.09 17.59
C ASP A 147 1.36 -10.27 18.29
N PHE A 148 1.42 -8.95 18.02
CA PHE A 148 2.30 -8.06 18.76
C PHE A 148 1.92 -7.95 20.24
N ARG A 149 0.63 -7.94 20.61
CA ARG A 149 0.20 -7.87 22.02
C ARG A 149 0.59 -9.11 22.80
N ALA A 150 0.53 -10.29 22.18
CA ALA A 150 1.00 -11.54 22.77
C ALA A 150 2.54 -11.54 22.97
N SER A 151 3.28 -10.84 22.11
CA SER A 151 4.75 -10.76 22.20
C SER A 151 5.28 -9.66 23.14
N VAL A 152 4.45 -8.75 23.67
CA VAL A 152 4.87 -7.67 24.61
C VAL A 152 4.90 -8.10 26.07
N ASP A 153 4.98 -9.40 26.37
CA ASP A 153 5.34 -9.86 27.72
C ASP A 153 6.87 -9.96 27.91
N VAL A 154 7.66 -9.73 26.84
CA VAL A 154 9.13 -9.78 26.92
C VAL A 154 9.75 -8.71 26.00
N SER A 155 10.51 -7.75 26.59
CA SER A 155 11.52 -6.88 25.94
C SER A 155 11.12 -5.71 25.00
N GLY A 156 10.82 -4.55 25.59
CA GLY A 156 11.74 -3.40 25.64
C GLY A 156 12.15 -2.54 24.42
N VAL A 157 11.87 -2.86 23.14
CA VAL A 157 12.35 -2.02 22.01
C VAL A 157 11.22 -1.35 21.22
N LYS A 158 11.18 -0.01 21.23
CA LYS A 158 10.17 0.83 20.54
C LYS A 158 10.52 1.04 19.05
N LYS A 159 10.13 0.11 18.17
CA LYS A 159 9.88 0.45 16.75
C LYS A 159 8.49 1.11 16.64
N LYS A 160 8.38 2.23 15.91
CA LYS A 160 7.15 3.03 15.77
C LYS A 160 6.01 2.13 15.26
N ARG A 161 5.04 1.88 16.15
CA ARG A 161 3.91 0.98 15.92
C ARG A 161 2.93 1.66 14.98
N MET A 162 2.57 0.98 13.90
CA MET A 162 1.35 1.32 13.19
C MET A 162 0.17 0.78 13.99
N SER A 163 -0.72 1.68 14.39
CA SER A 163 -1.92 1.39 15.15
C SER A 163 -3.10 1.16 14.21
N GLN A 164 -4.14 0.47 14.68
CA GLN A 164 -5.41 0.33 13.93
C GLN A 164 -5.92 1.71 13.44
N ASN A 165 -5.72 2.74 14.28
CA ASN A 165 -6.10 4.12 13.98
C ASN A 165 -5.39 4.70 12.73
N ASP A 166 -4.21 4.19 12.38
CA ASP A 166 -3.49 4.64 11.19
C ASP A 166 -4.09 4.04 9.91
N ILE A 167 -4.52 2.77 9.94
CA ILE A 167 -5.26 2.14 8.82
C ILE A 167 -6.64 2.77 8.67
N ASP A 168 -7.39 2.87 9.77
CA ASP A 168 -8.72 3.47 9.74
C ASP A 168 -8.66 4.94 9.29
N GLY A 169 -7.60 5.67 9.68
CA GLY A 169 -7.33 7.02 9.22
C GLY A 169 -7.07 7.09 7.70
N LEU A 170 -6.28 6.16 7.15
CA LEU A 170 -6.02 6.08 5.71
C LEU A 170 -7.28 5.66 4.93
N LEU A 171 -8.04 4.68 5.42
CA LEU A 171 -9.32 4.28 4.83
C LEU A 171 -10.32 5.44 4.81
N LYS A 172 -10.39 6.23 5.89
CA LYS A 172 -11.24 7.42 5.96
C LYS A 172 -10.82 8.49 4.95
N LYS A 173 -9.52 8.72 4.75
CA LYS A 173 -9.02 9.64 3.72
C LYS A 173 -9.39 9.21 2.30
N LEU A 174 -9.41 7.90 2.07
CA LEU A 174 -9.84 7.32 0.79
C LEU A 174 -11.37 7.29 0.63
N GLY A 175 -12.15 7.72 1.64
CA GLY A 175 -13.62 7.75 1.60
C GLY A 175 -14.29 6.37 1.73
N ILE A 176 -13.55 5.36 2.17
CA ILE A 176 -13.98 3.95 2.25
C ILE A 176 -14.01 3.40 3.70
N GLY A 177 -13.59 4.21 4.68
CA GLY A 177 -13.46 3.85 6.10
C GLY A 177 -14.67 4.20 6.95
#